data_AF-A0AAD8A9W7-F1
#
_entry.id   AF-A0AAD8A9W7-F1
#
_cell.length_a   1.000
_cell.length_b   1.000
_cell.length_c   1.000
_cell.angle_alpha   90.00
_cell.angle_beta   90.00
_cell.angle_gamma   90.00
#
_symmetry.space_group_name_H-M   'P 1'
#
loop_
_entity.id
_entity.type
_entity.pdbx_description
1 polymer ?
#
loop_
_entity_poly.entity_id
_entity_poly.type
_entity_poly.pdbx_seq_one_letter_code
_entity_poly.pdbx_strand_id
1 'polypeptide(L)'
;MQLKILPHKVYNDKKEIIELCSSVECKGIIGNDGRHYILDLLRTFPPDVNFLKLEGEELSKEVVTMGFPIEHKHKLCCLRQELIDSFVESRYMLFIKYAAFHLQQLGLKKQREKESRNSQDRELTQNNEKEIKNKDKEIENGKKGKTDNEKFQDQSKENSAIENQMEADEAKKIVESITDSITSGEKQELEESTKEIVKKAAVAVGSLKETEFDVRFNPDVYSPGVQHYDSDGKQLAKQRQLVKDAADFLLTVQIPGFVRDCLDHSAAPMDGVTLSEALHNRGINIRYLGKITDSLSKIEQLQYLHSIAVSELITRAVKHIFTVYMQSTELMCLSAAVSHFLNCFLSSCPVPHPHQAADELQSKTAKRRSKRKGRSNPLRDTDSMEWANLTPKSLWSQIKFELKSYYDWELQVDSLESAVDNYLLQKISLLRSFCIKTGVQILLREYSFDSKNRLTFFEEDIINIFPVVKHINPRATDAYNFYTTGQSKIQQGFLKDGYELISEALNLLNNVYGAMHLRLLSVYECWQD
;
A
#
# COMPACT_ATOMS: atom_id res chain seq x y z
N MET A 1 8.59 -4.37 15.56
CA MET A 1 8.43 -4.55 14.09
C MET A 1 9.61 -5.30 13.49
N GLN A 2 9.38 -6.37 12.72
CA GLN A 2 10.43 -7.13 12.04
C GLN A 2 10.36 -6.88 10.52
N LEU A 3 11.36 -6.19 9.96
CA LEU A 3 11.45 -5.98 8.52
C LEU A 3 11.60 -7.32 7.79
N LYS A 4 10.71 -7.62 6.84
CA LYS A 4 10.66 -8.88 6.09
C LYS A 4 11.65 -8.87 4.92
N ILE A 5 12.91 -8.53 5.17
CA ILE A 5 13.95 -8.43 4.14
C ILE A 5 14.73 -9.74 4.04
N LEU A 6 14.93 -10.22 2.82
CA LEU A 6 15.72 -11.41 2.51
C LEU A 6 17.17 -11.01 2.19
N PRO A 7 18.17 -11.58 2.90
CA PRO A 7 19.56 -11.48 2.48
C PRO A 7 19.75 -12.08 1.08
N HIS A 8 20.43 -11.36 0.20
CA HIS A 8 20.60 -11.77 -1.19
C HIS A 8 22.01 -11.46 -1.69
N LYS A 9 22.43 -12.19 -2.73
CA LYS A 9 23.80 -12.10 -3.26
C LYS A 9 23.82 -11.43 -4.62
N VAL A 10 24.68 -10.43 -4.76
CA VAL A 10 24.86 -9.65 -6.00
C VAL A 10 26.34 -9.60 -6.38
N TYR A 11 26.61 -9.36 -7.65
CA TYR A 11 27.95 -9.06 -8.12
C TYR A 11 28.28 -7.57 -7.92
N ASN A 12 29.47 -7.29 -7.39
CA ASN A 12 30.03 -5.93 -7.39
C ASN A 12 30.69 -5.60 -8.75
N ASP A 13 31.17 -4.36 -8.91
CA ASP A 13 31.88 -3.91 -10.11
C ASP A 13 33.13 -4.75 -10.44
N LYS A 14 33.70 -5.42 -9.43
CA LYS A 14 34.86 -6.33 -9.55
C LYS A 14 34.46 -7.78 -9.82
N LYS A 15 33.17 -8.07 -10.03
CA LYS A 15 32.58 -9.41 -10.20
C LYS A 15 32.75 -10.35 -9.00
N GLU A 16 32.96 -9.80 -7.81
CA GLU A 16 32.95 -10.53 -6.56
C GLU A 16 31.52 -10.61 -6.00
N ILE A 17 31.24 -11.70 -5.30
CA ILE A 17 29.93 -11.97 -4.73
C ILE A 17 29.85 -11.29 -3.37
N ILE A 18 28.90 -10.37 -3.21
CA ILE A 18 28.63 -9.71 -1.94
C ILE A 18 27.22 -10.09 -1.49
N GLU A 19 27.10 -10.44 -0.21
CA GLU A 19 25.80 -10.63 0.44
C GLU A 19 25.31 -9.30 1.00
N LEU A 20 24.10 -8.91 0.62
CA LEU A 20 23.42 -7.70 1.05
C LEU A 20 22.18 -8.05 1.86
N CYS A 21 21.97 -7.29 2.93
CA CYS A 21 20.79 -7.36 3.79
C CYS A 21 19.81 -6.20 3.56
N SER A 22 20.06 -5.36 2.56
CA SER A 22 19.24 -4.21 2.13
C SER A 22 19.48 -3.98 0.64
N SER A 23 18.83 -2.97 0.05
CA SER A 23 19.02 -2.63 -1.37
C SER A 23 20.46 -2.22 -1.68
N VAL A 24 20.96 -2.55 -2.87
CA VAL A 24 22.22 -2.07 -3.46
C VAL A 24 22.31 -0.53 -3.45
N GLU A 25 21.18 0.16 -3.61
CA GLU A 25 21.12 1.62 -3.62
C GLU A 25 21.07 2.25 -2.21
N CYS A 26 21.04 1.43 -1.15
CA CYS A 26 21.00 1.89 0.22
C CYS A 26 22.27 2.70 0.55
N LYS A 27 22.09 3.96 0.93
CA LYS A 27 23.18 4.84 1.34
C LYS A 27 23.29 4.88 2.86
N GLY A 28 24.52 4.77 3.36
CA GLY A 28 24.83 4.95 4.77
C GLY A 28 26.01 5.89 4.97
N ILE A 29 26.11 6.45 6.18
CA ILE A 29 27.26 7.22 6.63
C ILE A 29 27.74 6.68 7.97
N ILE A 30 29.03 6.86 8.23
CA ILE A 30 29.58 6.67 9.55
C ILE A 30 29.65 8.06 10.18
N GLY A 31 28.91 8.26 11.26
CA GLY A 31 28.94 9.51 12.01
C GLY A 31 30.31 9.73 12.66
N ASN A 32 30.58 10.98 13.03
CA ASN A 32 31.81 11.33 13.74
C ASN A 32 31.91 10.66 15.13
N ASP A 33 30.80 10.11 15.63
CA ASP A 33 30.67 9.29 16.83
C ASP A 33 30.99 7.80 16.61
N GLY A 34 31.39 7.42 15.39
CA GLY A 34 31.66 6.03 15.00
C GLY A 34 30.40 5.19 14.77
N ARG A 35 29.20 5.78 14.87
CA ARG A 35 27.94 5.06 14.63
C ARG A 35 27.62 4.99 13.15
N HIS A 36 27.01 3.88 12.74
CA HIS A 36 26.60 3.66 11.36
C HIS A 36 25.14 4.12 11.20
N TYR A 37 24.91 5.09 10.34
CA TYR A 37 23.59 5.61 10.02
C TYR A 37 23.20 5.20 8.61
N ILE A 38 21.99 4.67 8.45
CA ILE A 38 21.38 4.48 7.14
C ILE A 38 20.64 5.77 6.79
N LEU A 39 20.98 6.36 5.66
CA LEU A 39 20.40 7.61 5.18
C LEU A 39 19.20 7.37 4.26
N ASP A 40 19.24 6.32 3.45
CA ASP A 40 18.25 6.07 2.41
C ASP A 40 17.57 4.71 2.63
N LEU A 41 16.26 4.76 2.90
CA LEU A 41 15.39 3.60 3.07
C LEU A 41 14.34 3.50 1.94
N LEU A 42 14.47 4.30 0.87
CA LEU A 42 13.45 4.41 -0.18
C LEU A 42 13.20 3.08 -0.91
N ARG A 43 14.24 2.24 -1.06
CA ARG A 43 14.17 0.91 -1.68
C ARG A 43 14.26 -0.24 -0.68
N THR A 44 13.98 0.00 0.60
CA THR A 44 13.97 -1.06 1.61
C THR A 44 12.79 -2.02 1.41
N PHE A 45 11.67 -1.51 0.88
CA PHE A 45 10.48 -2.30 0.62
C PHE A 45 10.45 -2.84 -0.81
N PRO A 46 9.74 -3.96 -1.05
CA PRO A 46 9.71 -4.61 -2.35
C PRO A 46 9.12 -3.67 -3.41
N PRO A 47 9.63 -3.71 -4.65
CA PRO A 47 9.07 -2.94 -5.75
C PRO A 47 7.62 -3.36 -6.04
N ASP A 48 6.80 -2.40 -6.45
CA ASP A 48 5.42 -2.58 -6.88
C ASP A 48 5.38 -2.85 -8.39
N VAL A 49 5.27 -4.13 -8.76
CA VAL A 49 5.31 -4.57 -10.17
C VAL A 49 4.14 -4.04 -11.01
N ASN A 50 3.04 -3.62 -10.38
CA ASN A 50 1.92 -3.01 -11.10
C ASN A 50 2.33 -1.67 -11.74
N PHE A 51 3.40 -1.03 -11.25
CA PHE A 51 3.92 0.23 -11.79
C PHE A 51 5.30 0.10 -12.47
N LEU A 52 5.73 -1.13 -12.77
CA LEU A 52 6.99 -1.40 -13.43
C LEU A 52 6.75 -2.15 -14.74
N LYS A 53 7.17 -1.55 -15.86
CA LYS A 53 7.19 -2.23 -17.15
C LYS A 53 8.42 -3.14 -17.20
N LEU A 54 8.21 -4.44 -17.03
CA LEU A 54 9.24 -5.47 -17.06
C LEU A 54 9.19 -6.19 -18.41
N GLU A 55 10.32 -6.26 -19.11
CA GLU A 55 10.43 -6.98 -20.37
C GLU A 55 10.45 -8.50 -20.11
N GLY A 56 9.57 -9.25 -20.79
CA GLY A 56 9.52 -10.72 -20.70
C GLY A 56 8.78 -11.28 -19.47
N GLU A 57 8.19 -10.44 -18.63
CA GLU A 57 7.39 -10.87 -17.48
C GLU A 57 5.92 -10.50 -17.62
N GLU A 58 5.06 -11.51 -17.60
CA GLU A 58 3.61 -11.33 -17.63
C GLU A 58 3.05 -11.17 -16.20
N LEU A 59 2.11 -10.24 -16.04
CA LEU A 59 1.26 -10.09 -14.85
C LEU A 59 0.07 -11.05 -14.95
N SER A 60 -0.65 -11.25 -13.84
CA SER A 60 -1.85 -12.08 -13.83
C SER A 60 -2.95 -11.50 -14.73
N LYS A 61 -3.80 -12.36 -15.29
CA LYS A 61 -4.85 -11.95 -16.25
C LYS A 61 -5.83 -10.93 -15.66
N GLU A 62 -6.11 -11.05 -14.36
CA GLU A 62 -6.99 -10.13 -13.63
C GLU A 62 -6.38 -8.73 -13.54
N VAL A 63 -5.09 -8.65 -13.17
CA VAL A 63 -4.34 -7.40 -13.07
C VAL A 63 -4.21 -6.69 -14.43
N VAL A 64 -3.98 -7.46 -15.50
CA VAL A 64 -3.96 -6.92 -16.88
C VAL A 64 -5.34 -6.37 -17.27
N THR A 65 -6.42 -7.07 -16.90
CA THR A 65 -7.80 -6.60 -17.16
C THR A 65 -8.10 -5.29 -16.42
N MET A 66 -7.48 -5.07 -15.26
CA MET A 66 -7.59 -3.81 -14.51
C MET A 66 -6.73 -2.66 -15.09
N GLY A 67 -5.95 -2.91 -16.16
CA GLY A 67 -5.19 -1.90 -16.89
C GLY A 67 -3.72 -1.75 -16.47
N PHE A 68 -3.15 -2.73 -15.78
CA PHE A 68 -1.73 -2.75 -15.39
C PHE A 68 -0.87 -3.55 -16.38
N PRO A 69 0.45 -3.26 -16.50
CA PRO A 69 1.23 -2.30 -15.72
C PRO A 69 1.06 -0.85 -16.19
N ILE A 70 1.09 0.09 -15.26
CA ILE A 70 1.00 1.53 -15.51
C ILE A 70 2.38 2.17 -15.33
N GLU A 71 2.85 2.94 -16.30
CA GLU A 71 4.11 3.66 -16.14
C GLU A 71 3.93 4.91 -15.28
N HIS A 72 4.57 4.92 -14.12
CA HIS A 72 4.54 6.07 -13.22
C HIS A 72 5.67 7.05 -13.54
N LYS A 73 5.49 8.35 -13.22
CA LYS A 73 6.48 9.41 -13.47
C LYS A 73 7.87 9.14 -12.85
N HIS A 74 7.93 8.33 -11.80
CA HIS A 74 9.16 7.96 -11.11
C HIS A 74 9.26 6.44 -10.95
N LYS A 75 10.49 5.91 -10.84
CA LYS A 75 10.76 4.47 -10.72
C LYS A 75 10.81 3.94 -9.27
N LEU A 76 10.42 4.77 -8.29
CA LEU A 76 10.47 4.45 -6.85
C LEU A 76 9.15 3.87 -6.32
N CYS A 77 8.41 3.14 -7.15
CA CYS A 77 7.14 2.55 -6.74
C CYS A 77 7.42 1.28 -5.91
N CYS A 78 7.33 1.39 -4.58
CA CYS A 78 7.50 0.26 -3.66
C CYS A 78 6.20 -0.05 -2.91
N LEU A 79 5.97 -1.32 -2.57
CA LEU A 79 4.87 -1.78 -1.71
C LEU A 79 5.05 -1.26 -0.28
N ARG A 80 3.95 -0.99 0.42
CA ARG A 80 4.00 -0.46 1.79
C ARG A 80 4.19 -1.58 2.81
N GLN A 81 4.76 -1.23 3.96
CA GLN A 81 4.95 -2.21 5.03
C GLN A 81 3.63 -2.81 5.50
N GLU A 82 2.57 -2.01 5.66
CA GLU A 82 1.29 -2.50 6.17
C GLU A 82 0.66 -3.54 5.22
N LEU A 83 0.91 -3.41 3.91
CA LEU A 83 0.50 -4.41 2.91
C LEU A 83 1.30 -5.69 3.09
N ILE A 84 2.62 -5.57 3.27
CA ILE A 84 3.52 -6.72 3.43
C ILE A 84 3.13 -7.50 4.69
N ASP A 85 2.88 -6.80 5.79
CA ASP A 85 2.47 -7.42 7.05
C ASP A 85 1.14 -8.17 6.88
N SER A 86 0.13 -7.54 6.25
CA SER A 86 -1.16 -8.18 5.97
C SER A 86 -1.06 -9.35 4.97
N PHE A 87 -0.19 -9.24 3.96
CA PHE A 87 0.08 -10.33 3.01
C PHE A 87 0.74 -11.52 3.70
N VAL A 88 1.76 -11.29 4.52
CA VAL A 88 2.44 -12.34 5.29
C VAL A 88 1.46 -13.02 6.24
N GLU A 89 0.60 -12.26 6.92
CA GLU A 89 -0.44 -12.79 7.79
C GLU A 89 -1.46 -13.65 7.02
N SER A 90 -1.93 -13.18 5.87
CA SER A 90 -2.82 -13.94 4.99
C SER A 90 -2.18 -15.26 4.53
N ARG A 91 -0.91 -15.22 4.10
CA ARG A 91 -0.17 -16.42 3.70
C ARG A 91 0.09 -17.38 4.86
N TYR A 92 0.33 -16.84 6.06
CA TYR A 92 0.48 -17.63 7.27
C TYR A 92 -0.83 -18.34 7.66
N MET A 93 -1.95 -17.63 7.58
CA MET A 93 -3.25 -18.23 7.84
C MET A 93 -3.60 -19.34 6.84
N LEU A 94 -3.28 -19.11 5.56
CA LEU A 94 -3.44 -20.12 4.52
C LEU A 94 -2.54 -21.34 4.79
N PHE A 95 -1.30 -21.13 5.25
CA PHE A 95 -0.37 -22.19 5.62
C PHE A 95 -0.93 -23.07 6.74
N ILE A 96 -1.49 -22.45 7.79
CA ILE A 96 -2.13 -23.17 8.89
C ILE A 96 -3.33 -23.99 8.37
N LYS A 97 -4.18 -23.41 7.52
CA LYS A 97 -5.32 -24.12 6.93
C LYS A 97 -4.89 -25.34 6.12
N TYR A 98 -3.86 -25.23 5.27
CA TYR A 98 -3.32 -26.37 4.53
C TYR A 98 -2.74 -27.45 5.45
N ALA A 99 -1.98 -27.04 6.46
CA ALA A 99 -1.41 -27.97 7.42
C ALA A 99 -2.51 -28.73 8.16
N ALA A 100 -3.54 -28.03 8.65
CA ALA A 100 -4.70 -28.62 9.32
C ALA A 100 -5.46 -29.60 8.41
N PHE A 101 -5.72 -29.22 7.16
CA PHE A 101 -6.41 -30.07 6.18
C PHE A 101 -5.65 -31.37 5.91
N HIS A 102 -4.35 -31.30 5.65
CA HIS A 102 -3.54 -32.48 5.41
C HIS A 102 -3.36 -33.35 6.68
N LEU A 103 -3.29 -32.74 7.86
CA LEU A 103 -3.29 -33.46 9.14
C LEU A 103 -4.59 -34.23 9.35
N GLN A 104 -5.74 -33.62 9.06
CA GLN A 104 -7.04 -34.27 9.15
C GLN A 104 -7.15 -35.46 8.18
N GLN A 105 -6.66 -35.30 6.94
CA GLN A 105 -6.62 -36.40 5.97
C GLN A 105 -5.73 -37.56 6.45
N LEU A 106 -4.59 -37.29 7.08
CA LEU A 106 -3.76 -38.34 7.67
C LEU A 106 -4.44 -39.02 8.85
N GLY A 107 -5.15 -38.27 9.69
CA GLY A 107 -5.96 -38.81 10.79
C GLY A 107 -7.02 -39.79 10.28
N LEU A 108 -7.76 -39.40 9.23
CA LEU A 108 -8.78 -40.22 8.59
C LEU A 108 -8.18 -41.47 7.91
N LYS A 109 -7.03 -41.34 7.23
CA LYS A 109 -6.32 -42.49 6.65
C LYS A 109 -5.91 -43.50 7.73
N LYS A 110 -5.38 -43.03 8.87
CA LYS A 110 -5.00 -43.90 10.00
C LYS A 110 -6.20 -44.58 10.66
N GLN A 111 -7.35 -43.90 10.77
CA GLN A 111 -8.58 -44.54 11.24
C GLN A 111 -9.03 -45.66 10.30
N ARG A 112 -9.06 -45.41 8.99
CA ARG A 112 -9.37 -46.44 7.98
C ARG A 112 -8.37 -47.59 7.99
N GLU A 113 -7.08 -47.31 8.18
CA GLU A 113 -6.06 -48.35 8.31
C GLU A 113 -6.24 -49.19 9.58
N LYS A 114 -6.61 -48.59 10.72
CA LYS A 114 -6.93 -49.32 11.96
C LYS A 114 -8.20 -50.15 11.81
N GLU A 115 -9.22 -49.64 11.13
CA GLU A 115 -10.45 -50.39 10.82
C GLU A 115 -10.18 -51.56 9.88
N SER A 116 -9.32 -51.38 8.87
CA SER A 116 -8.88 -52.44 7.95
C SER A 116 -7.99 -53.50 8.62
N ARG A 117 -7.11 -53.11 9.56
CA ARG A 117 -6.32 -54.05 10.37
C ARG A 117 -7.20 -54.83 11.33
N ASN A 118 -8.17 -54.18 11.98
CA ASN A 118 -9.12 -54.85 12.87
C ASN A 118 -10.08 -55.79 12.13
N SER A 119 -10.34 -55.59 10.84
CA SER A 119 -11.11 -56.52 10.00
C SER A 119 -10.25 -57.67 9.48
N GLN A 120 -8.98 -57.45 9.14
CA GLN A 120 -8.03 -58.52 8.81
C GLN A 120 -7.67 -59.39 10.03
N ASP A 121 -7.56 -58.83 11.24
CA ASP A 121 -7.34 -59.61 12.47
C ASP A 121 -8.57 -60.44 12.87
N ARG A 122 -9.78 -60.02 12.45
CA ARG A 122 -11.01 -60.82 12.55
C ARG A 122 -11.08 -61.94 11.51
N GLU A 123 -10.51 -61.76 10.32
CA GLU A 123 -10.38 -62.83 9.31
C GLU A 123 -9.24 -63.82 9.63
N LEU A 124 -8.16 -63.37 10.28
CA LEU A 124 -7.07 -64.22 10.77
C LEU A 124 -7.47 -65.09 11.98
N THR A 125 -8.49 -64.69 12.74
CA THR A 125 -9.04 -65.51 13.84
C THR A 125 -10.12 -66.52 13.40
N GLN A 126 -10.54 -66.50 12.12
CA GLN A 126 -11.51 -67.46 11.58
C GLN A 126 -10.93 -68.50 10.60
N ASN A 127 -9.66 -68.40 10.19
CA ASN A 127 -9.07 -69.28 9.18
C ASN A 127 -8.08 -70.34 9.72
N ASN A 128 -8.18 -70.72 11.00
CA ASN A 128 -7.38 -71.79 11.59
C ASN A 128 -8.09 -73.16 11.73
N GLU A 129 -9.10 -73.44 10.90
CA GLU A 129 -9.54 -74.82 10.64
C GLU A 129 -10.00 -75.01 9.18
N LYS A 130 -9.05 -75.35 8.30
CA LYS A 130 -9.08 -76.52 7.38
C LYS A 130 -8.05 -76.36 6.26
N GLU A 131 -7.01 -77.19 6.33
CA GLU A 131 -6.00 -77.36 5.30
C GLU A 131 -6.49 -78.15 4.06
N ILE A 132 -5.66 -78.07 3.01
CA ILE A 132 -5.41 -79.01 1.89
C ILE A 132 -6.29 -78.89 0.63
N LYS A 133 -5.75 -78.24 -0.42
CA LYS A 133 -5.24 -78.87 -1.68
C LYS A 133 -4.83 -77.83 -2.75
N ASN A 134 -3.51 -77.72 -2.97
CA ASN A 134 -2.79 -77.73 -4.26
C ASN A 134 -3.51 -77.20 -5.53
N LYS A 135 -2.95 -76.20 -6.25
CA LYS A 135 -1.86 -76.29 -7.26
C LYS A 135 -1.81 -75.08 -8.22
N ASP A 136 -0.56 -74.71 -8.56
CA ASP A 136 -0.03 -74.25 -9.85
C ASP A 136 -0.23 -72.80 -10.41
N LYS A 137 0.95 -72.14 -10.56
CA LYS A 137 1.50 -71.38 -11.72
C LYS A 137 1.06 -69.92 -11.96
N GLU A 138 1.98 -68.95 -11.80
CA GLU A 138 2.81 -68.27 -12.85
C GLU A 138 1.99 -67.26 -13.71
N ILE A 139 2.38 -66.07 -14.17
CA ILE A 139 3.61 -65.25 -14.21
C ILE A 139 3.22 -63.87 -14.84
N GLU A 140 3.89 -62.81 -14.41
CA GLU A 140 4.28 -61.56 -15.15
C GLU A 140 3.35 -60.41 -15.63
N ASN A 141 3.85 -59.21 -15.25
CA ASN A 141 4.18 -58.01 -16.03
C ASN A 141 3.11 -57.07 -16.61
N GLY A 142 3.37 -55.76 -16.42
CA GLY A 142 2.87 -54.72 -17.33
C GLY A 142 2.91 -53.28 -16.83
N LYS A 143 4.08 -52.65 -16.89
CA LYS A 143 4.40 -51.25 -16.56
C LYS A 143 3.82 -50.19 -17.53
N LYS A 144 3.62 -48.97 -17.00
CA LYS A 144 3.82 -47.60 -17.60
C LYS A 144 2.81 -47.09 -18.65
N GLY A 145 2.44 -45.80 -18.71
CA GLY A 145 2.78 -44.61 -17.91
C GLY A 145 2.39 -43.28 -18.60
N LYS A 146 2.52 -42.17 -17.84
CA LYS A 146 2.62 -40.72 -18.21
C LYS A 146 1.46 -40.09 -19.02
N THR A 147 1.03 -38.83 -18.83
CA THR A 147 1.74 -37.52 -18.69
C THR A 147 0.79 -36.53 -17.97
N ASP A 148 1.13 -35.88 -16.86
CA ASP A 148 1.97 -34.67 -16.70
C ASP A 148 1.65 -33.53 -17.70
N ASN A 149 0.48 -32.87 -17.55
CA ASN A 149 0.31 -31.46 -17.97
C ASN A 149 -0.85 -30.68 -17.30
N GLU A 150 -1.49 -31.19 -16.25
CA GLU A 150 -2.69 -30.56 -15.65
C GLU A 150 -2.44 -29.83 -14.30
N LYS A 151 -1.22 -29.87 -13.75
CA LYS A 151 -0.95 -29.45 -12.36
C LYS A 151 -1.11 -27.95 -12.05
N PHE A 152 -1.18 -27.07 -13.06
CA PHE A 152 -1.28 -25.63 -12.83
C PHE A 152 -2.71 -25.07 -12.80
N GLN A 153 -3.71 -25.78 -13.35
CA GLN A 153 -5.12 -25.35 -13.28
C GLN A 153 -5.89 -25.97 -12.09
N ASP A 154 -5.45 -27.10 -11.57
CA ASP A 154 -6.08 -27.75 -10.42
C ASP A 154 -5.73 -27.07 -9.08
N GLN A 155 -4.50 -26.54 -8.94
CA GLN A 155 -4.06 -25.91 -7.69
C GLN A 155 -4.87 -24.67 -7.32
N SER A 156 -5.20 -23.80 -8.28
CA SER A 156 -6.06 -22.63 -8.01
C SER A 156 -7.47 -23.00 -7.54
N LYS A 157 -8.00 -24.13 -8.02
CA LYS A 157 -9.34 -24.61 -7.62
C LYS A 157 -9.32 -25.26 -6.24
N GLU A 158 -8.30 -26.08 -5.96
CA GLU A 158 -8.09 -26.69 -4.64
C GLU A 158 -7.84 -25.61 -3.57
N ASN A 159 -7.09 -24.56 -3.92
CA ASN A 159 -6.80 -23.43 -3.02
C ASN A 159 -8.07 -22.67 -2.62
N SER A 160 -8.96 -22.36 -3.58
CA SER A 160 -10.23 -21.67 -3.31
C SER A 160 -11.24 -22.51 -2.51
N ALA A 161 -11.16 -23.84 -2.61
CA ALA A 161 -12.03 -24.76 -1.89
C ALA A 161 -11.62 -24.90 -0.42
N ILE A 162 -10.32 -24.93 -0.12
CA ILE A 162 -9.79 -25.04 1.25
C ILE A 162 -9.96 -23.74 2.03
N GLU A 163 -9.88 -22.58 1.35
CA GLU A 163 -10.02 -21.27 1.98
C GLU A 163 -11.42 -21.07 2.63
N ASN A 164 -12.45 -21.67 2.03
CA ASN A 164 -13.86 -21.54 2.42
C ASN A 164 -14.37 -22.65 3.37
N GLN A 165 -13.63 -23.74 3.58
CA GLN A 165 -14.13 -24.92 4.32
C GLN A 165 -13.81 -24.94 5.81
N MET A 166 -12.80 -24.18 6.28
CA MET A 166 -12.37 -24.20 7.69
C MET A 166 -12.16 -22.79 8.25
N GLU A 167 -12.73 -22.53 9.42
CA GLU A 167 -12.49 -21.31 10.17
C GLU A 167 -11.05 -21.27 10.72
N ALA A 168 -10.47 -20.07 10.75
CA ALA A 168 -9.07 -19.83 11.15
C ALA A 168 -8.74 -20.38 12.55
N ASP A 169 -9.66 -20.21 13.49
CA ASP A 169 -9.46 -20.62 14.89
C ASP A 169 -9.60 -22.13 15.09
N GLU A 170 -10.44 -22.79 14.28
CA GLU A 170 -10.52 -24.25 14.26
C GLU A 170 -9.24 -24.85 13.68
N ALA A 171 -8.73 -24.29 12.58
CA ALA A 171 -7.48 -24.72 11.98
C ALA A 171 -6.28 -24.59 12.93
N LYS A 172 -6.18 -23.47 13.67
CA LYS A 172 -5.13 -23.27 14.70
C LYS A 172 -5.21 -24.33 15.79
N LYS A 173 -6.40 -24.57 16.36
CA LYS A 173 -6.61 -25.60 17.39
C LYS A 173 -6.26 -27.00 16.91
N ILE A 174 -6.60 -27.34 15.66
CA ILE A 174 -6.26 -28.64 15.07
C ILE A 174 -4.74 -28.79 14.96
N VAL A 175 -4.04 -27.76 14.48
CA VAL A 175 -2.58 -27.79 14.39
C VAL A 175 -1.96 -27.91 15.79
N GLU A 176 -2.36 -27.08 16.74
CA GLU A 176 -1.85 -27.07 18.12
C GLU A 176 -2.08 -28.41 18.84
N SER A 177 -3.31 -28.92 18.83
CA SER A 177 -3.65 -30.18 19.49
C SER A 177 -2.90 -31.38 18.91
N ILE A 178 -2.66 -31.39 17.60
CA ILE A 178 -1.92 -32.46 16.96
C ILE A 178 -0.41 -32.30 17.17
N THR A 179 0.14 -31.08 17.15
CA THR A 179 1.55 -30.84 17.49
C THR A 179 1.88 -31.22 18.93
N ASP A 180 0.98 -30.92 19.88
CA ASP A 180 1.15 -31.28 21.29
C ASP A 180 1.04 -32.80 21.51
N SER A 181 0.20 -33.48 20.73
CA SER A 181 0.11 -34.94 20.72
C SER A 181 1.35 -35.61 20.12
N ILE A 182 2.12 -34.90 19.30
CA ILE A 182 3.37 -35.40 18.67
C ILE A 182 4.57 -35.20 19.60
N THR A 183 4.65 -34.08 20.31
CA THR A 183 5.76 -33.77 21.24
C THR A 183 5.73 -34.60 22.52
N SER A 184 4.60 -35.24 22.84
CA SER A 184 4.41 -36.10 24.02
C SER A 184 4.74 -37.58 23.79
N GLY A 185 5.22 -37.94 22.59
CA GLY A 185 5.95 -39.19 22.33
C GLY A 185 5.11 -40.39 21.89
N GLU A 186 5.17 -40.72 20.59
CA GLU A 186 5.38 -42.07 20.04
C GLU A 186 5.58 -42.04 18.51
N LYS A 187 6.64 -42.72 18.03
CA LYS A 187 7.01 -43.11 16.64
C LYS A 187 7.61 -42.07 15.68
N GLN A 188 8.84 -42.36 15.22
CA GLN A 188 9.60 -41.68 14.15
C GLN A 188 8.83 -41.55 12.81
N GLU A 189 7.94 -42.49 12.49
CA GLU A 189 7.11 -42.43 11.27
C GLU A 189 6.13 -41.23 11.26
N LEU A 190 5.71 -40.75 12.44
CA LEU A 190 4.84 -39.57 12.53
C LEU A 190 5.57 -38.27 12.24
N GLU A 191 6.83 -38.14 12.67
CA GLU A 191 7.65 -36.95 12.41
C GLU A 191 7.99 -36.78 10.91
N GLU A 192 8.21 -37.88 10.19
CA GLU A 192 8.43 -37.84 8.73
C GLU A 192 7.16 -37.36 8.01
N SER A 193 5.99 -37.88 8.43
CA SER A 193 4.70 -37.52 7.83
C SER A 193 4.30 -36.07 8.10
N THR A 194 4.62 -35.52 9.27
CA THR A 194 4.33 -34.12 9.60
C THR A 194 5.29 -33.17 8.89
N LYS A 195 6.57 -33.54 8.73
CA LYS A 195 7.52 -32.80 7.88
C LYS A 195 7.05 -32.75 6.43
N GLU A 196 6.50 -33.83 5.88
CA GLU A 196 5.93 -33.83 4.53
C GLU A 196 4.69 -32.91 4.41
N ILE A 197 3.84 -32.86 5.43
CA ILE A 197 2.70 -31.93 5.46
C ILE A 197 3.18 -30.49 5.46
N VAL A 198 4.13 -30.17 6.35
CA VAL A 198 4.73 -28.82 6.43
C VAL A 198 5.34 -28.45 5.10
N LYS A 199 6.02 -29.39 4.43
CA LYS A 199 6.57 -29.18 3.09
C LYS A 199 5.51 -28.90 2.04
N LYS A 200 4.41 -29.66 2.02
CA LYS A 200 3.29 -29.43 1.08
C LYS A 200 2.62 -28.08 1.33
N ALA A 201 2.36 -27.75 2.60
CA ALA A 201 1.78 -26.48 2.99
C ALA A 201 2.71 -25.30 2.64
N ALA A 202 4.01 -25.42 2.91
CA ALA A 202 5.02 -24.40 2.60
C ALA A 202 5.12 -24.13 1.10
N VAL A 203 5.06 -25.18 0.26
CA VAL A 203 5.04 -25.04 -1.20
C VAL A 203 3.75 -24.36 -1.68
N ALA A 204 2.59 -24.74 -1.12
CA ALA A 204 1.30 -24.14 -1.49
C ALA A 204 1.23 -22.63 -1.20
N VAL A 205 1.87 -22.18 -0.11
CA VAL A 205 1.94 -20.76 0.27
C VAL A 205 3.18 -20.03 -0.26
N GLY A 206 3.91 -20.62 -1.21
CA GLY A 206 5.07 -19.97 -1.83
C GLY A 206 6.16 -19.58 -0.83
N SER A 207 6.33 -20.34 0.25
CA SER A 207 7.42 -20.15 1.22
C SER A 207 8.78 -20.29 0.53
N LEU A 208 9.75 -19.48 0.95
CA LEU A 208 11.12 -19.56 0.45
C LEU A 208 11.84 -20.82 0.95
N LYS A 209 11.44 -21.32 2.12
CA LYS A 209 11.95 -22.56 2.72
C LYS A 209 10.89 -23.65 2.66
N GLU A 210 11.33 -24.88 2.45
CA GLU A 210 10.43 -26.04 2.39
C GLU A 210 10.10 -26.62 3.77
N THR A 211 10.92 -26.31 4.78
CA THR A 211 10.81 -26.91 6.13
C THR A 211 10.09 -26.02 7.14
N GLU A 212 9.89 -24.74 6.79
CA GLU A 212 9.25 -23.76 7.65
C GLU A 212 8.56 -22.68 6.82
N PHE A 213 7.67 -21.94 7.46
CA PHE A 213 7.06 -20.75 6.88
C PHE A 213 8.08 -19.60 6.88
N ASP A 214 8.56 -19.23 5.69
CA ASP A 214 9.52 -18.13 5.51
C ASP A 214 9.08 -17.27 4.30
N VAL A 215 8.48 -16.12 4.61
CA VAL A 215 8.09 -15.10 3.63
C VAL A 215 8.90 -13.85 3.90
N ARG A 216 9.92 -13.63 3.06
CA ARG A 216 10.80 -12.46 3.07
C ARG A 216 11.05 -12.00 1.64
N PHE A 217 11.33 -10.72 1.47
CA PHE A 217 11.43 -10.10 0.17
C PHE A 217 12.85 -9.62 -0.09
N ASN A 218 13.35 -9.90 -1.29
CA ASN A 218 14.56 -9.29 -1.79
C ASN A 218 14.15 -7.94 -2.45
N PRO A 219 14.67 -6.79 -1.97
CA PRO A 219 14.30 -5.49 -2.52
C PRO A 219 14.83 -5.23 -3.93
N ASP A 220 15.91 -5.91 -4.34
CA ASP A 220 16.59 -5.67 -5.61
C ASP A 220 16.17 -6.59 -6.75
N VAL A 221 15.13 -7.41 -6.55
CA VAL A 221 14.68 -8.42 -7.53
C VAL A 221 14.44 -7.86 -8.94
N TYR A 222 13.97 -6.62 -9.02
CA TYR A 222 13.72 -5.88 -10.27
C TYR A 222 14.52 -4.56 -10.34
N SER A 223 15.57 -4.41 -9.54
CA SER A 223 16.40 -3.21 -9.56
C SER A 223 17.20 -3.15 -10.88
N PRO A 224 17.10 -2.05 -11.65
CA PRO A 224 17.79 -1.93 -12.93
C PRO A 224 19.31 -1.90 -12.70
N GLY A 225 20.05 -2.73 -13.45
CA GLY A 225 21.51 -2.78 -13.40
C GLY A 225 22.11 -3.69 -12.32
N VAL A 226 21.30 -4.31 -11.47
CA VAL A 226 21.79 -5.30 -10.48
C VAL A 226 21.97 -6.66 -11.14
N GLN A 227 23.18 -7.22 -11.05
CA GLN A 227 23.47 -8.58 -11.50
C GLN A 227 23.40 -9.53 -10.30
N HIS A 228 22.36 -10.36 -10.27
CA HIS A 228 22.20 -11.37 -9.25
C HIS A 228 23.14 -12.55 -9.48
N TYR A 229 23.67 -13.10 -8.38
CA TYR A 229 24.57 -14.27 -8.42
C TYR A 229 23.97 -15.47 -9.15
N ASP A 230 22.65 -15.66 -9.03
CA ASP A 230 21.90 -16.77 -9.65
C ASP A 230 20.76 -16.21 -10.52
N SER A 231 21.12 -15.55 -11.61
CA SER A 231 20.18 -14.80 -12.47
C SER A 231 19.09 -15.68 -13.11
N ASP A 232 19.39 -16.95 -13.41
CA ASP A 232 18.43 -17.94 -13.93
C ASP A 232 17.97 -18.95 -12.85
N GLY A 233 18.26 -18.64 -11.60
CA GLY A 233 17.99 -19.51 -10.46
C GLY A 233 16.52 -19.76 -10.20
N LYS A 234 16.18 -21.00 -9.84
CA LYS A 234 14.83 -21.33 -9.32
C LYS A 234 14.49 -20.49 -8.08
N GLN A 235 15.49 -20.10 -7.29
CA GLN A 235 15.28 -19.30 -6.08
C GLN A 235 14.93 -17.83 -6.42
N LEU A 236 15.60 -17.23 -7.39
CA LEU A 236 15.28 -15.87 -7.84
C LEU A 236 13.90 -15.82 -8.51
N ALA A 237 13.54 -16.84 -9.30
CA ALA A 237 12.21 -16.97 -9.87
C ALA A 237 11.10 -17.03 -8.79
N LYS A 238 11.34 -17.77 -7.69
CA LYS A 238 10.41 -17.76 -6.53
C LYS A 238 10.32 -16.40 -5.86
N GLN A 239 11.44 -15.69 -5.70
CA GLN A 239 11.45 -14.32 -5.13
C GLN A 239 10.66 -13.34 -6.02
N ARG A 240 10.84 -13.43 -7.34
CA ARG A 240 10.09 -12.67 -8.36
C ARG A 240 8.59 -12.93 -8.26
N GLN A 241 8.21 -14.20 -8.19
CA GLN A 241 6.81 -14.59 -8.05
C GLN A 241 6.20 -14.06 -6.75
N LEU A 242 6.92 -14.13 -5.63
CA LEU A 242 6.43 -13.64 -4.34
C LEU A 242 6.12 -12.13 -4.36
N VAL A 243 6.95 -11.33 -5.04
CA VAL A 243 6.69 -9.90 -5.23
C VAL A 243 5.43 -9.68 -6.10
N LYS A 244 5.24 -10.48 -7.15
CA LYS A 244 4.03 -10.44 -7.99
C LYS A 244 2.78 -10.80 -7.18
N ASP A 245 2.83 -11.88 -6.41
CA ASP A 245 1.73 -12.33 -5.57
C ASP A 245 1.33 -11.24 -4.55
N ALA A 246 2.31 -10.55 -3.95
CA ALA A 246 2.04 -9.45 -3.02
C ALA A 246 1.41 -8.22 -3.70
N ALA A 247 1.85 -7.90 -4.92
CA ALA A 247 1.26 -6.81 -5.70
C ALA A 247 -0.16 -7.15 -6.22
N ASP A 248 -0.39 -8.41 -6.57
CA ASP A 248 -1.71 -8.92 -6.96
C ASP A 248 -2.68 -8.89 -5.77
N PHE A 249 -2.23 -9.35 -4.59
CA PHE A 249 -2.99 -9.32 -3.34
C PHE A 249 -3.49 -7.92 -2.97
N LEU A 250 -2.74 -6.86 -3.30
CA LEU A 250 -3.21 -5.48 -3.11
C LEU A 250 -4.47 -5.19 -3.92
N LEU A 251 -4.50 -5.62 -5.19
CA LEU A 251 -5.59 -5.35 -6.13
C LEU A 251 -6.79 -6.27 -5.92
N THR A 252 -6.55 -7.55 -5.67
CA THR A 252 -7.60 -8.58 -5.58
C THR A 252 -8.19 -8.71 -4.18
N VAL A 253 -7.42 -8.42 -3.13
CA VAL A 253 -7.86 -8.60 -1.74
C VAL A 253 -7.95 -7.29 -0.98
N GLN A 254 -6.88 -6.49 -0.92
CA GLN A 254 -6.87 -5.29 -0.06
C GLN A 254 -7.81 -4.18 -0.53
N ILE A 255 -7.80 -3.84 -1.83
CA ILE A 255 -8.70 -2.81 -2.37
C ILE A 255 -10.18 -3.23 -2.22
N PRO A 256 -10.60 -4.44 -2.66
CA PRO A 256 -11.97 -4.89 -2.44
C PRO A 256 -12.32 -5.07 -0.96
N GLY A 257 -11.35 -5.46 -0.13
CA GLY A 257 -11.46 -5.48 1.32
C GLY A 257 -11.82 -4.10 1.87
N PHE A 258 -11.01 -3.09 1.55
CA PHE A 258 -11.26 -1.70 1.97
C PHE A 258 -12.66 -1.20 1.58
N VAL A 259 -13.12 -1.51 0.36
CA VAL A 259 -14.47 -1.11 -0.09
C VAL A 259 -15.55 -1.81 0.74
N ARG A 260 -15.39 -3.11 1.05
CA ARG A 260 -16.30 -3.85 1.94
C ARG A 260 -16.32 -3.27 3.35
N ASP A 261 -15.17 -2.93 3.90
CA ASP A 261 -15.07 -2.30 5.22
C ASP A 261 -15.80 -0.95 5.31
N CYS A 262 -15.78 -0.17 4.22
CA CYS A 262 -16.59 1.05 4.14
C CYS A 262 -18.09 0.76 4.05
N LEU A 263 -18.49 -0.29 3.35
CA LEU A 263 -19.88 -0.75 3.30
C LEU A 263 -20.38 -1.24 4.67
N ASP A 264 -19.54 -1.96 5.40
CA ASP A 264 -19.84 -2.51 6.73
C ASP A 264 -19.69 -1.45 7.84
N HIS A 265 -19.33 -0.21 7.48
CA HIS A 265 -19.05 0.90 8.40
C HIS A 265 -17.94 0.64 9.42
N SER A 266 -17.08 -0.37 9.18
CA SER A 266 -15.89 -0.61 9.99
C SER A 266 -14.82 0.48 9.76
N ALA A 267 -14.79 1.05 8.55
CA ALA A 267 -13.99 2.21 8.20
C ALA A 267 -14.87 3.29 7.56
N ALA A 268 -15.03 4.44 8.23
CA ALA A 268 -15.82 5.57 7.74
C ALA A 268 -14.98 6.84 7.58
N PRO A 269 -14.20 6.97 6.49
CA PRO A 269 -13.49 8.21 6.19
C PRO A 269 -14.48 9.36 5.98
N MET A 270 -14.23 10.48 6.67
CA MET A 270 -15.09 11.68 6.62
C MET A 270 -14.50 12.79 5.76
N ASP A 271 -13.19 12.73 5.48
CA ASP A 271 -12.47 13.71 4.68
C ASP A 271 -11.30 13.07 3.92
N GLY A 272 -10.61 13.85 3.09
CA GLY A 272 -9.49 13.36 2.29
C GLY A 272 -8.27 12.92 3.11
N VAL A 273 -8.10 13.47 4.32
CA VAL A 273 -7.01 13.10 5.23
C VAL A 273 -7.28 11.73 5.83
N THR A 274 -8.45 11.54 6.43
CA THR A 274 -8.89 10.24 6.99
C THR A 274 -9.00 9.17 5.92
N LEU A 275 -9.42 9.51 4.69
CA LEU A 275 -9.38 8.57 3.55
C LEU A 275 -7.95 8.13 3.24
N SER A 276 -7.02 9.07 3.13
CA SER A 276 -5.62 8.75 2.87
C SER A 276 -5.04 7.87 3.98
N GLU A 277 -5.34 8.17 5.25
CA GLU A 277 -4.90 7.37 6.39
C GLU A 277 -5.52 5.97 6.40
N ALA A 278 -6.81 5.82 6.10
CA ALA A 278 -7.48 4.53 6.03
C ALA A 278 -6.88 3.63 4.93
N LEU A 279 -6.62 4.19 3.75
CA LEU A 279 -5.91 3.49 2.67
C LEU A 279 -4.51 3.06 3.12
N HIS A 280 -3.77 3.97 3.76
CA HIS A 280 -2.41 3.73 4.22
C HIS A 280 -2.36 2.64 5.30
N ASN A 281 -3.33 2.62 6.22
CA ASN A 281 -3.43 1.61 7.27
C ASN A 281 -3.69 0.21 6.69
N ARG A 282 -4.31 0.12 5.50
CA ARG A 282 -4.45 -1.12 4.72
C ARG A 282 -3.27 -1.42 3.79
N GLY A 283 -2.20 -0.62 3.85
CA GLY A 283 -1.04 -0.79 2.98
C GLY A 283 -1.28 -0.35 1.53
N ILE A 284 -2.40 0.31 1.25
CA ILE A 284 -2.72 0.81 -0.08
C ILE A 284 -2.00 2.15 -0.27
N ASN A 285 -1.21 2.25 -1.34
CA ASN A 285 -0.55 3.50 -1.70
C ASN A 285 -1.54 4.44 -2.39
N ILE A 286 -1.45 5.74 -2.13
CA ILE A 286 -2.34 6.76 -2.71
C ILE A 286 -2.32 6.78 -4.24
N ARG A 287 -1.29 6.23 -4.91
CA ARG A 287 -1.28 6.04 -6.37
C ARG A 287 -2.45 5.20 -6.89
N TYR A 288 -2.99 4.28 -6.07
CA TYR A 288 -4.16 3.48 -6.42
C TYR A 288 -5.50 4.23 -6.25
N LEU A 289 -5.49 5.49 -5.80
CA LEU A 289 -6.72 6.26 -5.55
C LEU A 289 -7.62 6.35 -6.78
N GLY A 290 -7.05 6.41 -7.99
CA GLY A 290 -7.83 6.36 -9.24
C GLY A 290 -8.68 5.09 -9.37
N LYS A 291 -8.06 3.92 -9.24
CA LYS A 291 -8.76 2.61 -9.30
C LYS A 291 -9.79 2.42 -8.18
N ILE A 292 -9.52 2.97 -7.01
CA ILE A 292 -10.47 2.97 -5.89
C ILE A 292 -11.68 3.83 -6.23
N THR A 293 -11.45 5.02 -6.80
CA THR A 293 -12.53 5.92 -7.22
C THR A 293 -13.42 5.25 -8.27
N ASP A 294 -12.85 4.53 -9.25
CA ASP A 294 -13.60 3.76 -10.26
C ASP A 294 -14.38 2.58 -9.66
N SER A 295 -13.91 2.03 -8.55
CA SER A 295 -14.61 0.97 -7.83
C SER A 295 -15.77 1.53 -7.01
N LEU A 296 -15.57 2.68 -6.36
CA LEU A 296 -16.58 3.40 -5.59
C LEU A 296 -17.69 3.97 -6.48
N SER A 297 -17.39 4.39 -7.71
CA SER A 297 -18.40 4.93 -8.63
C SER A 297 -19.48 3.91 -9.01
N LYS A 298 -19.24 2.61 -8.79
CA LYS A 298 -20.18 1.52 -9.07
C LYS A 298 -21.12 1.23 -7.90
N ILE A 299 -20.91 1.86 -6.74
CA ILE A 299 -21.59 1.55 -5.49
C ILE A 299 -22.32 2.80 -4.99
N GLU A 300 -23.63 2.87 -5.21
CA GLU A 300 -24.45 4.04 -4.85
C GLU A 300 -24.43 4.34 -3.33
N GLN A 301 -24.36 3.31 -2.49
CA GLN A 301 -24.30 3.45 -1.03
C GLN A 301 -23.06 4.23 -0.54
N LEU A 302 -21.98 4.21 -1.32
CA LEU A 302 -20.72 4.90 -1.01
C LEU A 302 -20.54 6.19 -1.82
N GLN A 303 -21.63 6.79 -2.31
CA GLN A 303 -21.57 8.05 -3.08
C GLN A 303 -20.83 9.16 -2.32
N TYR A 304 -21.03 9.27 -1.00
CA TYR A 304 -20.32 10.26 -0.18
C TYR A 304 -18.79 10.05 -0.24
N LEU A 305 -18.34 8.80 -0.20
CA LEU A 305 -16.93 8.44 -0.22
C LEU A 305 -16.34 8.64 -1.60
N HIS A 306 -17.12 8.34 -2.65
CA HIS A 306 -16.77 8.65 -4.03
C HIS A 306 -16.54 10.17 -4.22
N SER A 307 -17.44 11.01 -3.70
CA SER A 307 -17.26 12.48 -3.72
C SER A 307 -15.98 12.93 -3.01
N ILE A 308 -15.66 12.34 -1.85
CA ILE A 308 -14.41 12.62 -1.11
C ILE A 308 -13.19 12.17 -1.94
N ALA A 309 -13.22 10.99 -2.54
CA ALA A 309 -12.13 10.45 -3.35
C ALA A 309 -11.85 11.33 -4.59
N VAL A 310 -12.90 11.78 -5.29
CA VAL A 310 -12.79 12.71 -6.42
C VAL A 310 -12.23 14.07 -5.98
N SER A 311 -12.72 14.61 -4.87
CA SER A 311 -12.17 15.85 -4.27
C SER A 311 -10.67 15.72 -3.96
N GLU A 312 -10.27 14.58 -3.39
CA GLU A 312 -8.88 14.29 -3.05
C GLU A 312 -8.00 14.12 -4.30
N LEU A 313 -8.51 13.48 -5.36
CA LEU A 313 -7.85 13.38 -6.67
C LEU A 313 -7.61 14.77 -7.28
N ILE A 314 -8.67 15.57 -7.42
CA ILE A 314 -8.60 16.91 -8.03
C ILE A 314 -7.62 17.79 -7.23
N THR A 315 -7.75 17.86 -5.91
CA THR A 315 -6.89 18.73 -5.09
C THR A 315 -5.43 18.30 -5.07
N ARG A 316 -5.13 16.99 -5.21
CA ARG A 316 -3.75 16.50 -5.38
C ARG A 316 -3.17 16.84 -6.75
N ALA A 317 -3.94 16.66 -7.82
CA ALA A 317 -3.52 17.07 -9.16
C ALA A 317 -3.25 18.58 -9.23
N VAL A 318 -4.17 19.39 -8.68
CA VAL A 318 -4.01 20.85 -8.57
C VAL A 318 -2.77 21.21 -7.77
N LYS A 319 -2.47 20.50 -6.67
CA LYS A 319 -1.23 20.71 -5.90
C LYS A 319 0.02 20.46 -6.77
N HIS A 320 0.06 19.39 -7.57
CA HIS A 320 1.19 19.10 -8.44
C HIS A 320 1.42 20.22 -9.46
N ILE A 321 0.35 20.65 -10.13
CA ILE A 321 0.37 21.74 -11.09
C ILE A 321 0.81 23.04 -10.41
N PHE A 322 0.23 23.36 -9.25
CA PHE A 322 0.59 24.53 -8.45
C PHE A 322 2.07 24.52 -8.04
N THR A 323 2.63 23.36 -7.68
CA THR A 323 4.04 23.26 -7.29
C THR A 323 4.96 23.66 -8.45
N VAL A 324 4.66 23.22 -9.67
CA VAL A 324 5.41 23.61 -10.88
C VAL A 324 5.19 25.09 -11.21
N TYR A 325 3.94 25.56 -11.15
CA TYR A 325 3.56 26.96 -11.36
C TYR A 325 4.29 27.93 -10.42
N MET A 326 4.48 27.54 -9.15
CA MET A 326 5.20 28.35 -8.17
C MET A 326 6.73 28.34 -8.40
N GLN A 327 7.30 27.29 -8.97
CA GLN A 327 8.74 27.24 -9.31
C GLN A 327 9.12 28.24 -10.40
N SER A 328 8.19 28.55 -11.32
CA SER A 328 8.38 29.55 -12.37
C SER A 328 8.00 30.98 -11.95
N THR A 329 7.59 31.20 -10.69
CA THR A 329 7.10 32.49 -10.22
C THR A 329 8.17 33.26 -9.46
N GLU A 330 8.36 34.54 -9.80
CA GLU A 330 9.24 35.44 -9.07
C GLU A 330 8.69 35.78 -7.67
N LEU A 331 9.56 35.86 -6.66
CA LEU A 331 9.15 36.12 -5.27
C LEU A 331 8.35 37.41 -5.09
N MET A 332 8.61 38.43 -5.92
CA MET A 332 7.93 39.73 -5.85
C MET A 332 6.47 39.68 -6.32
N CYS A 333 6.08 38.66 -7.09
CA CYS A 333 4.74 38.50 -7.64
C CYS A 333 3.98 37.31 -7.02
N LEU A 334 4.45 36.78 -5.89
CA LEU A 334 3.92 35.57 -5.27
C LEU A 334 2.42 35.66 -4.96
N SER A 335 1.97 36.74 -4.32
CA SER A 335 0.56 36.98 -3.97
C SER A 335 -0.32 37.13 -5.22
N ALA A 336 0.17 37.83 -6.24
CA ALA A 336 -0.46 37.98 -7.54
C ALA A 336 -0.63 36.64 -8.27
N ALA A 337 0.43 35.85 -8.31
CA ALA A 337 0.41 34.54 -8.96
C ALA A 337 -0.53 33.57 -8.25
N VAL A 338 -0.54 33.54 -6.91
CA VAL A 338 -1.41 32.65 -6.13
C VAL A 338 -2.88 33.06 -6.25
N SER A 339 -3.19 34.35 -6.14
CA SER A 339 -4.57 34.84 -6.32
C SER A 339 -5.09 34.59 -7.74
N HIS A 340 -4.25 34.80 -8.76
CA HIS A 340 -4.57 34.44 -10.15
C HIS A 340 -4.85 32.95 -10.32
N PHE A 341 -3.99 32.09 -9.76
CA PHE A 341 -4.17 30.64 -9.79
C PHE A 341 -5.48 30.20 -9.12
N LEU A 342 -5.78 30.73 -7.94
CA LEU A 342 -7.03 30.44 -7.21
C LEU A 342 -8.26 30.92 -7.97
N ASN A 343 -8.20 32.07 -8.64
CA ASN A 343 -9.29 32.52 -9.50
C ASN A 343 -9.45 31.60 -10.72
N CYS A 344 -8.36 31.11 -11.32
CA CYS A 344 -8.45 30.13 -12.41
C CYS A 344 -9.06 28.79 -11.95
N PHE A 345 -8.82 28.40 -10.69
CA PHE A 345 -9.27 27.12 -10.15
C PHE A 345 -10.71 27.16 -9.62
N LEU A 346 -11.08 28.20 -8.84
CA LEU A 346 -12.29 28.21 -8.01
C LEU A 346 -13.30 29.32 -8.34
N SER A 347 -12.89 30.36 -9.10
CA SER A 347 -13.79 31.46 -9.44
C SER A 347 -14.62 31.13 -10.68
N SER A 348 -15.88 31.56 -10.68
CA SER A 348 -16.77 31.45 -11.86
C SER A 348 -16.58 32.59 -12.86
N CYS A 349 -15.57 33.45 -12.64
CA CYS A 349 -15.22 34.55 -13.55
C CYS A 349 -14.54 34.01 -14.81
N PRO A 350 -15.05 34.28 -16.03
CA PRO A 350 -14.57 33.66 -17.26
C PRO A 350 -13.19 34.16 -17.70
N VAL A 351 -12.75 35.34 -17.23
CA VAL A 351 -11.45 35.91 -17.58
C VAL A 351 -10.74 36.49 -16.36
N PRO A 352 -10.10 35.63 -15.55
CA PRO A 352 -9.17 36.10 -14.53
C PRO A 352 -7.99 36.73 -15.24
N HIS A 353 -7.91 38.05 -15.20
CA HIS A 353 -6.69 38.77 -15.60
C HIS A 353 -5.94 39.14 -14.32
N PRO A 354 -4.64 38.84 -14.23
CA PRO A 354 -3.84 39.37 -13.15
C PRO A 354 -3.86 40.89 -13.25
N HIS A 355 -4.29 41.57 -12.19
CA HIS A 355 -4.16 43.03 -12.11
C HIS A 355 -2.67 43.35 -12.19
N GLN A 356 -2.25 44.10 -13.20
CA GLN A 356 -0.87 44.55 -13.30
C GLN A 356 -0.62 45.59 -12.20
N ALA A 357 -0.14 45.14 -11.03
CA ALA A 357 0.30 46.01 -9.94
C ALA A 357 1.52 46.92 -10.30
N ALA A 358 2.03 46.85 -11.54
CA ALA A 358 3.19 47.62 -11.97
C ALA A 358 2.88 49.05 -12.47
N ASP A 359 1.65 49.37 -12.86
CA ASP A 359 1.37 50.64 -13.55
C ASP A 359 1.06 51.82 -12.60
N GLU A 360 0.75 51.55 -11.33
CA GLU A 360 0.50 52.62 -10.35
C GLU A 360 1.76 53.20 -9.70
N LEU A 361 2.86 52.44 -9.62
CA LEU A 361 4.11 52.94 -9.02
C LEU A 361 4.98 53.77 -10.00
N GLN A 362 4.78 53.60 -11.32
CA GLN A 362 5.51 54.36 -12.35
C GLN A 362 4.71 55.55 -12.90
N SER A 363 3.38 55.55 -12.83
CA SER A 363 2.54 56.63 -13.39
C SER A 363 2.65 57.96 -12.62
N LYS A 364 3.07 57.94 -11.35
CA LYS A 364 3.33 59.17 -10.57
C LYS A 364 4.70 59.80 -10.87
N THR A 365 5.68 59.04 -11.36
CA THR A 365 7.00 59.53 -11.77
C THR A 365 7.12 59.76 -13.28
N ALA A 366 6.25 59.18 -14.10
CA ALA A 366 6.29 59.28 -15.57
C ALA A 366 5.79 60.63 -16.14
N LYS A 367 5.06 61.45 -15.39
CA LYS A 367 4.58 62.77 -15.89
C LYS A 367 5.70 63.81 -16.10
N ARG A 368 6.96 63.52 -15.75
CA ARG A 368 8.11 64.43 -15.96
C ARG A 368 9.09 64.02 -17.08
N ARG A 369 8.85 62.94 -17.83
CA ARG A 369 9.81 62.46 -18.86
C ARG A 369 9.25 62.28 -20.28
N SER A 370 8.17 62.98 -20.63
CA SER A 370 7.69 63.05 -22.02
C SER A 370 8.51 64.05 -22.86
N LYS A 371 9.77 63.72 -23.17
CA LYS A 371 10.56 64.31 -24.26
C LYS A 371 11.88 63.57 -24.51
N ARG A 372 11.83 62.26 -24.80
CA ARG A 372 12.90 61.54 -25.54
C ARG A 372 12.36 60.21 -26.06
N LYS A 373 11.79 60.28 -27.26
CA LYS A 373 11.42 59.13 -28.09
C LYS A 373 12.72 58.55 -28.67
N GLY A 374 12.93 57.25 -28.53
CA GLY A 374 13.95 56.53 -29.29
C GLY A 374 14.96 55.71 -28.47
N ARG A 375 14.55 54.50 -28.08
CA ARG A 375 15.32 53.24 -28.15
C ARG A 375 14.59 52.20 -27.30
N SER A 376 13.92 51.26 -27.98
CA SER A 376 13.52 49.99 -27.39
C SER A 376 14.76 49.29 -26.85
N ASN A 377 14.81 49.09 -25.53
CA ASN A 377 15.84 48.29 -24.89
C ASN A 377 15.50 46.80 -25.12
N PRO A 378 16.29 46.02 -25.86
CA PRO A 378 15.97 44.63 -26.21
C PRO A 378 16.35 43.62 -25.11
N LEU A 379 16.36 44.07 -23.84
CA LEU A 379 16.73 43.29 -22.65
C LEU A 379 15.65 43.36 -21.56
N ARG A 380 14.37 43.44 -21.96
CA ARG A 380 13.27 43.11 -21.04
C ARG A 380 12.97 41.64 -21.25
N ASP A 381 13.25 40.84 -20.23
CA ASP A 381 12.81 39.45 -20.15
C ASP A 381 11.30 39.40 -20.41
N THR A 382 10.93 38.85 -21.56
CA THR A 382 9.56 38.46 -21.88
C THR A 382 9.11 37.25 -21.07
N ASP A 383 10.02 36.62 -20.33
CA ASP A 383 9.78 35.43 -19.50
C ASP A 383 9.17 35.78 -18.13
N SER A 384 9.15 37.06 -17.74
CA SER A 384 8.83 37.52 -16.37
C SER A 384 7.34 37.39 -15.95
N MET A 385 6.45 36.90 -16.83
CA MET A 385 5.02 36.74 -16.50
C MET A 385 4.33 35.52 -17.15
N GLU A 386 5.06 34.43 -17.43
CA GLU A 386 4.45 33.23 -18.03
C GLU A 386 3.28 32.67 -17.19
N TRP A 387 3.36 32.80 -15.86
CA TRP A 387 2.32 32.39 -14.93
C TRP A 387 0.98 33.11 -15.16
N ALA A 388 0.99 34.34 -15.68
CA ALA A 388 -0.23 35.10 -15.99
C ALA A 388 -1.04 34.54 -17.16
N ASN A 389 -0.42 33.72 -18.01
CA ASN A 389 -1.10 33.12 -19.16
C ASN A 389 -2.01 31.95 -18.79
N LEU A 390 -1.99 31.51 -17.52
CA LEU A 390 -2.87 30.46 -17.04
C LEU A 390 -4.33 30.92 -17.12
N THR A 391 -5.17 30.10 -17.75
CA THR A 391 -6.63 30.31 -17.85
C THR A 391 -7.37 29.16 -17.16
N PRO A 392 -8.65 29.33 -16.80
CA PRO A 392 -9.46 28.23 -16.26
C PRO A 392 -9.49 27.00 -17.17
N LYS A 393 -9.62 27.20 -18.50
CA LYS A 393 -9.66 26.11 -19.49
C LYS A 393 -8.33 25.35 -19.58
N SER A 394 -7.21 26.08 -19.63
CA SER A 394 -5.89 25.45 -19.66
C SER A 394 -5.59 24.72 -18.37
N LEU A 395 -5.99 25.28 -17.21
CA LEU A 395 -5.81 24.64 -15.91
C LEU A 395 -6.61 23.33 -15.83
N TRP A 396 -7.89 23.32 -16.23
CA TRP A 396 -8.69 22.09 -16.24
C TRP A 396 -8.16 21.02 -17.19
N SER A 397 -7.62 21.43 -18.35
CA SER A 397 -6.93 20.50 -19.26
C SER A 397 -5.67 19.90 -18.62
N GLN A 398 -4.89 20.70 -17.89
CA GLN A 398 -3.74 20.21 -17.12
C GLN A 398 -4.17 19.27 -15.98
N ILE A 399 -5.26 19.57 -15.28
CA ILE A 399 -5.82 18.69 -14.23
C ILE A 399 -6.20 17.33 -14.82
N LYS A 400 -6.91 17.30 -15.96
CA LYS A 400 -7.26 16.04 -16.64
C LYS A 400 -6.03 15.22 -17.02
N PHE A 401 -5.03 15.87 -17.60
CA PHE A 401 -3.77 15.24 -17.97
C PHE A 401 -3.02 14.69 -16.75
N GLU A 402 -2.96 15.46 -15.66
CA GLU A 402 -2.31 15.03 -14.41
C GLU A 402 -3.02 13.84 -13.77
N LEU A 403 -4.35 13.84 -13.75
CA LEU A 403 -5.16 12.74 -13.23
C LEU A 403 -4.95 11.45 -14.03
N LYS A 404 -4.96 11.55 -15.37
CA LYS A 404 -4.74 10.39 -16.23
C LYS A 404 -3.31 9.87 -16.15
N SER A 405 -2.32 10.76 -16.14
CA SER A 405 -0.90 10.35 -16.13
C SER A 405 -0.43 9.82 -14.76
N TYR A 406 -0.91 10.38 -13.65
CA TYR A 406 -0.43 10.01 -12.31
C TYR A 406 -1.31 8.95 -11.63
N TYR A 407 -2.63 9.02 -11.80
CA TYR A 407 -3.60 8.15 -11.11
C TYR A 407 -4.32 7.17 -12.04
N ASP A 408 -4.05 7.22 -13.36
CA ASP A 408 -4.78 6.48 -14.39
C ASP A 408 -6.31 6.67 -14.33
N TRP A 409 -6.73 7.85 -13.91
CA TRP A 409 -8.15 8.19 -13.74
C TRP A 409 -8.59 9.24 -14.75
N GLU A 410 -9.73 9.00 -15.40
CA GLU A 410 -10.27 9.88 -16.43
C GLU A 410 -11.43 10.72 -15.91
N LEU A 411 -11.17 12.02 -15.75
CA LEU A 411 -12.19 13.00 -15.38
C LEU A 411 -13.10 13.30 -16.58
N GLN A 412 -14.37 12.92 -16.48
CA GLN A 412 -15.38 13.07 -17.54
C GLN A 412 -15.86 14.52 -17.76
N VAL A 413 -15.33 15.48 -16.99
CA VAL A 413 -15.88 16.82 -16.87
C VAL A 413 -14.82 17.89 -17.16
N ASP A 414 -15.18 18.92 -17.93
CA ASP A 414 -14.25 19.97 -18.43
C ASP A 414 -14.19 21.26 -17.60
N SER A 415 -15.03 21.41 -16.56
CA SER A 415 -15.11 22.64 -15.76
C SER A 415 -15.36 22.36 -14.27
N LEU A 416 -15.08 23.37 -13.45
CA LEU A 416 -15.34 23.31 -12.01
C LEU A 416 -16.83 23.16 -11.71
N GLU A 417 -17.67 23.94 -12.38
CA GLU A 417 -19.12 23.96 -12.15
C GLU A 417 -19.71 22.57 -12.41
N SER A 418 -19.36 21.99 -13.56
CA SER A 418 -19.82 20.65 -13.89
C SER A 418 -19.22 19.59 -12.94
N ALA A 419 -18.02 19.80 -12.38
CA ALA A 419 -17.43 18.87 -11.43
C ALA A 419 -18.14 18.97 -10.05
N VAL A 420 -18.52 20.17 -9.65
CA VAL A 420 -19.34 20.44 -8.46
C VAL A 420 -20.70 19.76 -8.60
N ASP A 421 -21.35 19.89 -9.75
CA ASP A 421 -22.68 19.31 -9.97
C ASP A 421 -22.64 17.77 -10.06
N ASN A 422 -21.70 17.20 -10.82
CA ASN A 422 -21.64 15.75 -11.05
C ASN A 422 -21.13 14.96 -9.83
N TYR A 423 -20.22 15.53 -9.04
CA TYR A 423 -19.59 14.84 -7.92
C TYR A 423 -19.99 15.41 -6.56
N LEU A 424 -20.98 16.32 -6.51
CA LEU A 424 -21.49 16.95 -5.28
C LEU A 424 -20.38 17.64 -4.45
N LEU A 425 -19.45 18.31 -5.13
CA LEU A 425 -18.31 18.95 -4.49
C LEU A 425 -18.68 20.34 -3.95
N GLN A 426 -17.99 20.78 -2.91
CA GLN A 426 -18.13 22.14 -2.38
C GLN A 426 -16.86 22.94 -2.65
N LYS A 427 -16.99 24.09 -3.33
CA LYS A 427 -15.85 24.97 -3.68
C LYS A 427 -15.03 25.37 -2.45
N ILE A 428 -15.69 25.63 -1.32
CA ILE A 428 -15.02 25.95 -0.04
C ILE A 428 -14.19 24.77 0.51
N SER A 429 -14.67 23.54 0.36
CA SER A 429 -13.97 22.33 0.78
C SER A 429 -12.74 22.07 -0.10
N LEU A 430 -12.85 22.34 -1.42
CA LEU A 430 -11.72 22.31 -2.34
C LEU A 430 -10.66 23.37 -1.98
N LEU A 431 -11.08 24.60 -1.67
CA LEU A 431 -10.19 25.67 -1.22
C LEU A 431 -9.44 25.27 0.06
N ARG A 432 -10.17 24.80 1.08
CA ARG A 432 -9.59 24.35 2.35
C ARG A 432 -8.57 23.24 2.12
N SER A 433 -8.94 22.22 1.34
CA SER A 433 -8.06 21.09 1.03
C SER A 433 -6.81 21.54 0.25
N PHE A 434 -6.97 22.45 -0.71
CA PHE A 434 -5.84 23.07 -1.43
C PHE A 434 -4.89 23.77 -0.47
N CYS A 435 -5.38 24.69 0.37
CA CYS A 435 -4.58 25.45 1.32
C CYS A 435 -3.81 24.54 2.30
N ILE A 436 -4.45 23.49 2.84
CA ILE A 436 -3.79 22.53 3.73
C ILE A 436 -2.66 21.78 2.99
N LYS A 437 -2.85 21.44 1.71
CA LYS A 437 -1.87 20.66 0.94
C LYS A 437 -0.72 21.50 0.41
N THR A 438 -0.94 22.77 0.10
CA THR A 438 0.08 23.69 -0.45
C THR A 438 0.73 24.55 0.62
N GLY A 439 0.08 24.73 1.77
CA GLY A 439 0.52 25.61 2.84
C GLY A 439 0.19 27.09 2.62
N VAL A 440 -0.62 27.42 1.60
CA VAL A 440 -1.11 28.77 1.36
C VAL A 440 -2.08 29.17 2.47
N GLN A 441 -1.84 30.34 3.06
CA GLN A 441 -2.74 30.98 4.01
C GLN A 441 -3.46 32.14 3.35
N ILE A 442 -4.78 32.10 3.45
CA ILE A 442 -5.68 33.12 2.90
C ILE A 442 -6.34 33.91 4.03
N LEU A 443 -6.72 35.15 3.74
CA LEU A 443 -7.46 36.02 4.65
C LEU A 443 -8.81 35.41 5.01
N LEU A 444 -9.15 35.43 6.30
CA LEU A 444 -10.46 34.98 6.77
C LEU A 444 -11.51 36.02 6.41
N ARG A 445 -12.32 35.71 5.40
CA ARG A 445 -13.50 36.49 5.00
C ARG A 445 -14.49 35.60 4.24
N GLU A 446 -15.67 36.13 3.96
CA GLU A 446 -16.63 35.47 3.08
C GLU A 446 -16.24 35.64 1.61
N TYR A 447 -15.94 34.52 0.95
CA TYR A 447 -15.59 34.50 -0.48
C TYR A 447 -16.82 34.14 -1.32
N SER A 448 -17.13 34.97 -2.31
CA SER A 448 -18.17 34.68 -3.30
C SER A 448 -17.56 34.00 -4.53
N PHE A 449 -17.82 32.70 -4.68
CA PHE A 449 -17.28 31.90 -5.78
C PHE A 449 -18.11 31.99 -7.07
N ASP A 450 -19.41 32.31 -6.96
CA ASP A 450 -20.37 32.25 -8.07
C ASP A 450 -20.53 33.57 -8.82
N SER A 451 -19.81 34.61 -8.38
CA SER A 451 -19.78 35.91 -9.03
C SER A 451 -19.11 35.84 -10.40
N LYS A 452 -19.88 36.06 -11.48
CA LYS A 452 -19.35 36.07 -12.87
C LYS A 452 -18.67 37.37 -13.28
N ASN A 453 -18.97 38.47 -12.57
CA ASN A 453 -18.55 39.83 -12.93
C ASN A 453 -17.39 40.35 -12.06
N ARG A 454 -16.95 39.57 -11.05
CA ARG A 454 -15.92 39.99 -10.09
C ARG A 454 -15.03 38.80 -9.75
N LEU A 455 -13.73 39.05 -9.60
CA LEU A 455 -12.78 38.06 -9.09
C LEU A 455 -13.07 37.73 -7.63
N THR A 456 -12.87 36.46 -7.27
CA THR A 456 -13.11 35.96 -5.91
C THR A 456 -11.91 36.26 -5.01
N PHE A 457 -10.70 36.15 -5.56
CA PHE A 457 -9.44 36.34 -4.84
C PHE A 457 -8.66 37.54 -5.37
N PHE A 458 -7.99 38.25 -4.48
CA PHE A 458 -7.10 39.37 -4.74
C PHE A 458 -5.75 39.13 -4.06
N GLU A 459 -4.75 39.92 -4.42
CA GLU A 459 -3.39 39.83 -3.85
C GLU A 459 -3.37 40.00 -2.33
N GLU A 460 -4.23 40.90 -1.84
CA GLU A 460 -4.42 41.20 -0.42
C GLU A 460 -4.95 40.01 0.39
N ASP A 461 -5.58 39.05 -0.29
CA ASP A 461 -6.12 37.85 0.37
C ASP A 461 -5.02 36.84 0.71
N ILE A 462 -3.83 36.94 0.10
CA ILE A 462 -2.74 35.99 0.33
C ILE A 462 -1.87 36.50 1.47
N ILE A 463 -2.03 35.90 2.65
CA ILE A 463 -1.32 36.31 3.86
C ILE A 463 0.09 35.71 3.89
N ASN A 464 0.21 34.39 3.66
CA ASN A 464 1.49 33.69 3.77
C ASN A 464 1.48 32.37 3.00
N ILE A 465 2.67 31.78 2.82
CA ILE A 465 2.84 30.42 2.28
C ILE A 465 3.85 29.69 3.15
N PHE A 466 3.42 28.63 3.82
CA PHE A 466 4.29 27.80 4.65
C PHE A 466 4.71 26.53 3.92
N PRO A 467 5.98 26.11 4.03
CA PRO A 467 6.39 24.81 3.52
C PRO A 467 5.72 23.70 4.30
N VAL A 468 4.97 22.83 3.59
CA VAL A 468 4.37 21.64 4.19
C VAL A 468 5.41 20.54 4.28
N VAL A 469 6.04 20.42 5.45
CA VAL A 469 7.07 19.40 5.72
C VAL A 469 6.41 18.07 6.09
N LYS A 470 6.58 17.06 5.23
CA LYS A 470 6.21 15.69 5.56
C LYS A 470 7.32 15.07 6.41
N HIS A 471 6.96 14.62 7.59
CA HIS A 471 7.84 13.87 8.48
C HIS A 471 7.19 12.52 8.75
N ILE A 472 8.02 11.49 8.93
CA ILE A 472 7.54 10.18 9.36
C ILE A 472 7.31 10.28 10.87
N ASN A 473 6.05 10.25 11.29
CA ASN A 473 5.74 10.08 12.71
C ASN A 473 5.98 8.62 13.07
N PRO A 474 7.00 8.28 13.88
CA PRO A 474 7.23 6.91 14.29
C PRO A 474 5.97 6.41 14.99
N ARG A 475 5.42 5.26 14.56
CA ARG A 475 4.28 4.64 15.25
C ARG A 475 4.83 3.59 16.22
N ALA A 476 4.62 3.80 17.51
CA ALA A 476 4.94 2.82 18.56
C ALA A 476 3.84 1.75 18.64
N THR A 477 3.70 0.91 17.61
CA THR A 477 2.63 -0.10 17.53
C THR A 477 2.64 -1.04 18.75
N ASP A 478 3.83 -1.43 19.21
CA ASP A 478 3.98 -2.31 20.38
C ASP A 478 3.40 -1.64 21.65
N ALA A 479 3.62 -0.34 21.82
CA ALA A 479 3.05 0.42 22.92
C ALA A 479 1.52 0.52 22.84
N TYR A 480 0.96 0.71 21.63
CA TYR A 480 -0.49 0.71 21.44
C TYR A 480 -1.11 -0.65 21.72
N ASN A 481 -0.45 -1.75 21.31
CA ASN A 481 -0.93 -3.10 21.62
C ASN A 481 -0.96 -3.33 23.13
N PHE A 482 0.07 -2.92 23.86
CA PHE A 482 0.08 -2.98 25.33
C PHE A 482 -1.02 -2.12 25.95
N TYR A 483 -1.25 -0.91 25.43
CA TYR A 483 -2.32 -0.04 25.89
C TYR A 483 -3.71 -0.67 25.69
N THR A 484 -4.03 -1.15 24.48
CA THR A 484 -5.33 -1.78 24.17
C THR A 484 -5.54 -3.08 24.97
N THR A 485 -4.50 -3.91 25.09
CA THR A 485 -4.55 -5.13 25.92
C THR A 485 -4.78 -4.78 27.38
N GLY A 486 -4.10 -3.74 27.88
CA GLY A 486 -4.26 -3.22 29.23
C GLY A 486 -5.68 -2.72 29.49
N GLN A 487 -6.26 -1.93 28.58
CA GLN A 487 -7.66 -1.50 28.67
C GLN A 487 -8.62 -2.67 28.73
N SER A 488 -8.44 -3.69 27.86
CA SER A 488 -9.27 -4.89 27.88
C SER A 488 -9.15 -5.65 29.20
N LYS A 489 -7.96 -5.71 29.81
CA LYS A 489 -7.73 -6.37 31.10
C LYS A 489 -8.37 -5.62 32.26
N ILE A 490 -8.32 -4.28 32.25
CA ILE A 490 -9.03 -3.43 33.22
C ILE A 490 -10.55 -3.66 33.12
N GLN A 491 -11.11 -3.67 31.90
CA GLN A 491 -12.53 -3.95 31.68
C GLN A 491 -12.96 -5.33 32.16
N GLN A 492 -12.06 -6.32 32.09
CA GLN A 492 -12.27 -7.68 32.61
C GLN A 492 -12.09 -7.79 34.14
N GLY A 493 -11.70 -6.72 34.84
CA GLY A 493 -11.48 -6.69 36.29
C GLY A 493 -10.06 -7.05 36.74
N PHE A 494 -9.13 -7.33 35.82
CA PHE A 494 -7.71 -7.58 36.12
C PHE A 494 -6.94 -6.26 36.23
N LEU A 495 -7.20 -5.51 37.30
CA LEU A 495 -6.68 -4.14 37.48
C LEU A 495 -5.15 -4.09 37.56
N LYS A 496 -4.52 -5.04 38.26
CA LYS A 496 -3.06 -5.05 38.45
C LYS A 496 -2.32 -5.31 37.12
N ASP A 497 -2.72 -6.36 36.40
CA ASP A 497 -2.14 -6.70 35.10
C ASP A 497 -2.40 -5.60 34.06
N GLY A 498 -3.61 -5.04 34.06
CA GLY A 498 -3.96 -3.90 33.22
C GLY A 498 -3.09 -2.67 33.51
N TYR A 499 -2.86 -2.36 34.78
CA TYR A 499 -2.00 -1.25 35.20
C TYR A 499 -0.54 -1.45 34.75
N GLU A 500 0.02 -2.65 34.92
CA GLU A 500 1.38 -2.97 34.50
C GLU A 500 1.54 -2.78 32.97
N LEU A 501 0.60 -3.31 32.19
CA LEU A 501 0.60 -3.18 30.73
C LEU A 501 0.49 -1.72 30.26
N ILE A 502 -0.36 -0.91 30.89
CA ILE A 502 -0.51 0.49 30.51
C ILE A 502 0.70 1.33 30.95
N SER A 503 1.30 1.03 32.09
CA SER A 503 2.55 1.66 32.54
C SER A 503 3.71 1.37 31.57
N GLU A 504 3.81 0.14 31.10
CA GLU A 504 4.80 -0.25 30.08
C GLU A 504 4.53 0.43 28.73
N ALA A 505 3.26 0.51 28.32
CA ALA A 505 2.84 1.29 27.15
C ALA A 505 3.27 2.76 27.26
N LEU A 506 3.01 3.41 28.40
CA LEU A 506 3.40 4.80 28.66
C LEU A 506 4.92 5.01 28.56
N ASN A 507 5.71 4.09 29.14
CA ASN A 507 7.17 4.15 29.04
C ASN A 507 7.65 4.05 27.60
N LEU A 508 7.10 3.12 26.82
CA LEU A 508 7.43 2.97 25.41
C LEU A 508 7.01 4.19 24.58
N LEU A 509 5.83 4.75 24.83
CA LEU A 509 5.38 5.99 24.19
C LEU A 509 6.33 7.14 24.50
N ASN A 510 6.77 7.28 25.76
CA ASN A 510 7.70 8.34 26.17
C ASN A 510 9.06 8.19 25.50
N ASN A 511 9.58 6.97 25.39
CA ASN A 511 10.84 6.70 24.70
C ASN A 511 10.78 7.01 23.19
N VAL A 512 9.64 6.77 22.54
CA VAL A 512 9.47 6.96 21.09
C VAL A 512 9.14 8.42 20.72
N TYR A 513 8.28 9.06 21.50
CA TYR A 513 7.73 10.39 21.16
C TYR A 513 8.30 11.55 21.99
N GLY A 514 8.92 11.25 23.14
CA GLY A 514 9.30 12.24 24.14
C GLY A 514 8.11 12.79 24.93
N ALA A 515 8.39 13.44 26.06
CA ALA A 515 7.41 13.83 27.07
C ALA A 515 6.34 14.85 26.63
N MET A 516 6.51 15.54 25.49
CA MET A 516 5.67 16.67 25.05
C MET A 516 4.81 16.37 23.81
N HIS A 517 4.75 15.12 23.37
CA HIS A 517 4.02 14.76 22.15
C HIS A 517 2.50 14.70 22.40
N LEU A 518 1.69 15.27 21.48
CA LEU A 518 0.22 15.30 21.59
C LEU A 518 -0.42 13.92 21.85
N ARG A 519 0.16 12.84 21.32
CA ARG A 519 -0.34 11.47 21.54
C ARG A 519 -0.06 10.88 22.92
N LEU A 520 0.88 11.44 23.70
CA LEU A 520 1.06 11.08 25.11
C LEU A 520 0.00 11.76 25.96
N LEU A 521 -0.33 13.02 25.66
CA LEU A 521 -1.35 13.79 26.36
C LEU A 521 -2.73 13.10 26.31
N SER A 522 -3.14 12.54 25.16
CA SER A 522 -4.40 11.79 25.06
C SER A 522 -4.44 10.51 25.91
N VAL A 523 -3.28 9.87 26.13
CA VAL A 523 -3.19 8.69 27.01
C VAL A 523 -3.25 9.14 28.47
N TYR A 524 -2.62 10.26 28.82
CA TYR A 524 -2.71 10.85 30.16
C TYR A 524 -4.11 11.37 30.51
N GLU A 525 -4.84 11.96 29.57
CA GLU A 525 -6.22 12.41 29.78
C GLU A 525 -7.15 11.24 30.11
N CYS A 526 -7.02 10.12 29.38
CA CYS A 526 -7.78 8.90 29.64
C CYS A 526 -7.41 8.19 30.96
N TRP A 527 -6.37 8.67 31.67
CA TRP A 527 -5.91 8.19 32.98
C TRP A 527 -6.41 9.02 34.15
N GLN A 528 -6.87 10.26 33.91
CA GLN A 528 -7.35 11.16 34.96
C GLN A 528 -8.84 11.01 35.24
N ASP A 529 -9.59 10.37 34.34
CA ASP A 529 -10.96 9.91 34.52
C ASP A 529 -10.98 8.42 34.89
#